data_AF-A0A149TRE2-F1
#
_entry.id   AF-A0A149TRE2-F1
#
_cell.length_a   1.000
_cell.length_b   1.000
_cell.length_c   1.000
_cell.angle_alpha   90.00
_cell.angle_beta   90.00
_cell.angle_gamma   90.00
#
_symmetry.space_group_name_H-M   'P 1'
#
loop_
_entity.id
_entity.type
_entity.pdbx_description
1 polymer ?
#
loop_
_entity_poly.entity_id
_entity_poly.type
_entity_poly.pdbx_seq_one_letter_code
_entity_poly.pdbx_strand_id
1 'polypeptide(L)'
;MIARTLPESLEGAINVMIEEGPQLLLAKGTPESLHSLLSPYIPRNAQPLLEDALKLVHIYQKASGLNAVRFRLEQINTDSCRKFHTDHVALRLLCTYYGRGTQWLPTAARQTDLSQLAHNTPTEVHHIPTGHIALLQGNRWPRTNGQGVVHRSPPLSHLPMPERLRLLLTVDEPTACGMADEHNPTIRP
;
A
#
# COMPACT_ATOMS: atom_id res chain seq x y z
N MET A 1 -6.32 -10.40 -6.56
CA MET A 1 -4.95 -10.52 -6.03
C MET A 1 -4.12 -11.25 -7.07
N ILE A 2 -2.88 -10.83 -7.27
CA ILE A 2 -1.92 -11.48 -8.17
C ILE A 2 -0.80 -12.01 -7.28
N ALA A 3 -0.62 -13.34 -7.29
CA ALA A 3 0.47 -13.98 -6.56
C ALA A 3 1.80 -13.70 -7.27
N ARG A 4 2.84 -13.38 -6.50
CA ARG A 4 4.20 -13.25 -7.01
C ARG A 4 5.22 -13.53 -5.91
N THR A 5 6.33 -14.11 -6.31
CA THR A 5 7.53 -14.26 -5.47
C THR A 5 8.47 -13.10 -5.77
N LEU A 6 9.06 -12.51 -4.74
CA LEU A 6 10.07 -11.47 -4.90
C LEU A 6 11.41 -12.14 -5.28
N PRO A 7 12.08 -11.72 -6.36
CA PRO A 7 13.40 -12.26 -6.70
C PRO A 7 14.45 -11.80 -5.67
N GLU A 8 15.51 -12.59 -5.47
CA GLU A 8 16.59 -12.32 -4.51
C GLU A 8 17.22 -10.93 -4.69
N SER A 9 17.39 -10.49 -5.95
CA SER A 9 17.89 -9.14 -6.27
C SER A 9 17.02 -8.02 -5.69
N LEU A 10 15.71 -8.27 -5.58
CA LEU A 10 14.75 -7.32 -5.00
C LEU A 10 14.74 -7.40 -3.47
N GLU A 11 14.95 -8.59 -2.88
CA GLU A 11 15.12 -8.74 -1.43
C GLU A 11 16.32 -7.95 -0.90
N GLY A 12 17.46 -8.00 -1.60
CA GLY A 12 18.62 -7.17 -1.27
C GLY A 12 18.30 -5.66 -1.31
N ALA A 13 17.60 -5.21 -2.36
CA ALA A 13 17.18 -3.82 -2.50
C ALA A 13 16.18 -3.38 -1.41
N ILE A 14 15.29 -4.28 -0.96
CA ILE A 14 14.35 -4.03 0.13
C ILE A 14 15.09 -3.83 1.45
N ASN A 15 16.09 -4.65 1.76
CA ASN A 15 16.87 -4.52 2.99
C ASN A 15 17.64 -3.18 3.02
N VAL A 16 18.29 -2.80 1.91
CA VAL A 16 18.95 -1.49 1.78
C VAL A 16 17.95 -0.35 1.97
N MET A 17 16.75 -0.45 1.40
CA MET A 17 15.71 0.57 1.58
C MET A 17 15.28 0.70 3.04
N ILE A 18 15.21 -0.40 3.78
CA ILE A 18 14.85 -0.41 5.20
C ILE A 18 15.95 0.23 6.06
N GLU A 19 17.20 -0.11 5.79
CA GLU A 19 18.35 0.30 6.61
C GLU A 19 18.81 1.74 6.32
N GLU A 20 18.80 2.13 5.06
CA GLU A 20 19.42 3.38 4.58
C GLU A 20 18.43 4.33 3.89
N GLY A 21 17.24 3.83 3.52
CA GLY A 21 16.24 4.60 2.79
C GLY A 21 15.36 5.46 3.70
N PRO A 22 14.69 6.47 3.14
CA PRO A 22 13.76 7.31 3.88
C PRO A 22 12.57 6.50 4.42
N GLN A 23 12.02 6.92 5.55
CA GLN A 23 10.80 6.34 6.11
C GLN A 23 9.56 6.51 5.23
N LEU A 24 9.45 7.60 4.45
CA LEU A 24 8.33 7.87 3.55
C LEU A 24 8.81 8.49 2.25
N LEU A 25 8.36 7.91 1.14
CA LEU A 25 8.38 8.49 -0.19
C LEU A 25 6.95 8.67 -0.66
N LEU A 26 6.54 9.89 -0.95
CA LEU A 26 5.20 10.20 -1.40
C LEU A 26 5.25 11.21 -2.55
N ALA A 27 4.66 10.86 -3.69
CA ALA A 27 4.65 11.71 -4.88
C ALA A 27 3.38 11.52 -5.71
N LYS A 28 3.06 12.50 -6.56
CA LYS A 28 2.03 12.43 -7.60
C LYS A 28 2.70 12.56 -8.97
N GLY A 29 2.31 11.74 -9.93
CA GLY A 29 2.86 11.84 -11.29
C GLY A 29 2.57 10.64 -12.20
N THR A 30 3.03 10.73 -13.44
CA THR A 30 3.21 9.58 -14.34
C THR A 30 4.43 8.74 -13.90
N PRO A 31 4.57 7.49 -14.34
CA PRO A 31 5.73 6.65 -14.02
C PRO A 31 7.09 7.33 -14.26
N GLU A 32 7.23 8.05 -15.37
CA GLU A 32 8.46 8.76 -15.76
C GLU A 32 8.76 9.88 -14.76
N SER A 33 7.75 10.70 -14.44
CA SER A 33 7.92 11.79 -13.47
C SER A 33 8.17 11.25 -12.06
N LEU A 34 7.52 10.15 -11.66
CA LEU A 34 7.75 9.50 -10.36
C LEU A 34 9.18 8.98 -10.26
N HIS A 35 9.70 8.36 -11.32
CA HIS A 35 11.09 7.93 -11.36
C HIS A 35 12.04 9.13 -11.14
N SER A 36 11.88 10.20 -11.93
CA SER A 36 12.71 11.40 -11.81
C SER A 36 12.63 12.08 -10.44
N LEU A 37 11.43 12.15 -9.83
CA LEU A 37 11.22 12.79 -8.54
C LEU A 37 11.75 11.97 -7.37
N LEU A 38 11.66 10.63 -7.43
CA LEU A 38 11.94 9.75 -6.29
C LEU A 38 13.33 9.13 -6.33
N SER A 39 13.90 8.88 -7.52
CA SER A 39 15.22 8.25 -7.67
C SER A 39 16.33 8.95 -6.86
N PRO A 40 16.39 10.29 -6.74
CA PRO A 40 17.42 10.97 -5.94
C PRO A 40 17.39 10.64 -4.43
N TYR A 41 16.24 10.20 -3.91
CA TYR A 41 16.05 9.90 -2.48
C TYR A 41 16.18 8.41 -2.16
N ILE A 42 16.43 7.58 -3.16
CA ILE A 42 16.53 6.13 -3.00
C ILE A 42 18.01 5.72 -3.07
N PRO A 43 18.51 4.97 -2.08
CA PRO A 43 19.88 4.45 -2.12
C PRO A 43 20.17 3.73 -3.43
N ARG A 44 21.40 3.84 -3.95
CA ARG A 44 21.78 3.26 -5.25
C ARG A 44 21.44 1.78 -5.36
N ASN A 45 21.69 1.01 -4.30
CA ASN A 45 21.44 -0.43 -4.26
C ASN A 45 19.95 -0.77 -4.01
N ALA A 46 19.13 0.22 -3.65
CA ALA A 46 17.67 0.10 -3.51
C ALA A 46 16.91 0.53 -4.78
N GLN A 47 17.58 1.04 -5.83
CA GLN A 47 16.93 1.42 -7.09
C GLN A 47 16.09 0.28 -7.74
N PRO A 48 16.49 -1.02 -7.69
CA PRO A 48 15.63 -2.11 -8.19
C PRO A 48 14.24 -2.17 -7.53
N LEU A 49 14.10 -1.69 -6.29
CA LEU A 49 12.81 -1.58 -5.61
C LEU A 49 11.94 -0.48 -6.22
N LEU A 50 12.53 0.68 -6.56
CA LEU A 50 11.80 1.74 -7.28
C LEU A 50 11.30 1.21 -8.63
N GLU A 51 12.17 0.54 -9.38
CA GLU A 51 11.82 -0.04 -10.67
C GLU A 51 10.67 -1.05 -10.57
N ASP A 52 10.69 -1.91 -9.56
CA ASP A 52 9.58 -2.83 -9.29
C ASP A 52 8.29 -2.06 -8.94
N ALA A 53 8.38 -1.07 -8.06
CA ALA A 53 7.23 -0.27 -7.65
C ALA A 53 6.61 0.50 -8.84
N LEU A 54 7.41 0.99 -9.78
CA LEU A 54 6.94 1.64 -11.01
C LEU A 54 6.28 0.66 -11.99
N LYS A 55 6.67 -0.62 -12.01
CA LYS A 55 5.93 -1.67 -12.74
C LYS A 55 4.55 -1.88 -12.12
N LEU A 56 4.44 -1.80 -10.79
CA LEU A 56 3.16 -1.90 -10.08
C LEU A 56 2.28 -0.68 -10.36
N VAL A 57 2.86 0.52 -10.49
CA VAL A 57 2.15 1.71 -10.98
C VAL A 57 1.54 1.44 -12.35
N HIS A 58 2.29 0.85 -13.30
CA HIS A 58 1.74 0.50 -14.62
C HIS A 58 0.57 -0.49 -14.55
N ILE A 59 0.61 -1.47 -13.64
CA ILE A 59 -0.53 -2.38 -13.40
C ILE A 59 -1.75 -1.59 -12.93
N TYR A 60 -1.56 -0.64 -12.00
CA TYR A 60 -2.64 0.22 -11.52
C TYR A 60 -3.19 1.12 -12.62
N GLN A 61 -2.34 1.74 -13.46
CA GLN A 61 -2.78 2.58 -14.58
C GLN A 61 -3.66 1.78 -15.55
N LYS A 62 -3.26 0.55 -15.89
CA LYS A 62 -4.08 -0.35 -16.74
C LYS A 62 -5.42 -0.70 -16.11
N ALA A 63 -5.46 -0.90 -14.79
CA ALA A 63 -6.68 -1.26 -14.08
C ALA A 63 -7.63 -0.07 -13.85
N SER A 64 -7.08 1.13 -13.65
CA SER A 64 -7.84 2.36 -13.34
C SER A 64 -8.15 3.24 -14.55
N GLY A 65 -7.38 3.12 -15.63
CA GLY A 65 -7.44 4.03 -16.77
C GLY A 65 -6.81 5.40 -16.52
N LEU A 66 -6.12 5.60 -15.38
CA LEU A 66 -5.51 6.88 -15.03
C LEU A 66 -4.07 6.98 -15.56
N ASN A 67 -3.69 8.15 -16.07
CA ASN A 67 -2.32 8.39 -16.55
C ASN A 67 -1.36 8.81 -15.41
N ALA A 68 -1.85 9.56 -14.43
CA ALA A 68 -1.09 9.92 -13.25
C ALA A 68 -1.65 9.21 -12.03
N VAL A 69 -0.79 8.97 -11.04
CA VAL A 69 -1.16 8.29 -9.80
C VAL A 69 -0.61 9.05 -8.60
N ARG A 70 -1.12 8.70 -7.41
CA ARG A 70 -0.47 8.98 -6.14
C ARG A 70 0.33 7.75 -5.72
N PHE A 71 1.64 7.90 -5.60
CA PHE A 71 2.58 6.87 -5.15
C PHE A 71 2.94 7.10 -3.69
N ARG A 72 2.90 6.04 -2.86
CA ARG A 72 3.39 6.07 -1.48
C ARG A 72 4.16 4.80 -1.17
N LEU A 73 5.45 4.90 -0.87
CA LEU A 73 6.25 3.82 -0.29
C LEU A 73 6.63 4.22 1.14
N GLU A 74 6.26 3.42 2.13
CA GLU A 74 6.42 3.78 3.52
C GLU A 74 6.92 2.62 4.38
N GLN A 75 7.85 2.94 5.27
CA GLN A 75 8.24 2.13 6.41
C GLN A 75 7.28 2.40 7.58
N ILE A 76 6.49 1.39 7.94
CA ILE A 76 5.45 1.47 8.97
C ILE A 76 5.86 0.60 10.14
N ASN A 77 5.92 1.19 11.34
CA ASN A 77 6.18 0.49 12.60
C ASN A 77 5.11 0.80 13.68
N THR A 78 4.01 1.45 13.29
CA THR A 78 2.90 1.85 14.18
C THR A 78 1.59 1.17 13.80
N ASP A 79 0.63 1.17 14.73
CA ASP A 79 -0.72 0.61 14.54
C ASP A 79 -1.72 1.58 13.87
N SER A 80 -1.21 2.44 13.00
CA SER A 80 -2.05 3.31 12.19
C SER A 80 -2.95 2.47 11.28
N CYS A 81 -4.24 2.80 11.24
CA CYS A 81 -5.26 2.08 10.45
C CYS A 81 -5.52 0.62 10.89
N ARG A 82 -5.39 0.31 12.19
CA ARG A 82 -5.71 -1.03 12.77
C ARG A 82 -7.21 -1.39 12.79
N LYS A 83 -8.10 -0.43 12.52
CA LYS A 83 -9.54 -0.67 12.45
C LYS A 83 -9.92 -1.08 11.03
N PHE A 84 -10.80 -2.05 10.89
CA PHE A 84 -11.36 -2.42 9.60
C PHE A 84 -12.12 -1.22 9.01
N HIS A 85 -11.83 -0.92 7.75
CA HIS A 85 -12.44 0.17 7.00
C HIS A 85 -12.50 -0.18 5.52
N THR A 86 -13.22 0.66 4.78
CA THR A 86 -13.16 0.69 3.32
C THR A 86 -12.59 2.05 2.93
N ASP A 87 -11.67 2.07 1.97
CA ASP A 87 -11.10 3.33 1.50
C ASP A 87 -12.10 4.16 0.70
N HIS A 88 -11.95 5.48 0.82
CA HIS A 88 -12.70 6.46 0.05
C HIS A 88 -12.04 6.81 -1.29
N VAL A 89 -11.67 5.78 -2.05
CA VAL A 89 -11.13 5.86 -3.41
C VAL A 89 -11.91 4.93 -4.34
N ALA A 90 -11.74 5.06 -5.65
CA ALA A 90 -12.29 4.09 -6.58
C ALA A 90 -11.52 2.75 -6.49
N LEU A 91 -10.19 2.82 -6.55
CA LEU A 91 -9.31 1.67 -6.58
C LEU A 91 -8.03 1.99 -5.81
N ARG A 92 -7.48 1.00 -5.13
CA ARG A 92 -6.17 1.07 -4.47
C ARG A 92 -5.34 -0.15 -4.82
N LEU A 93 -4.09 0.05 -5.20
CA LEU A 93 -3.09 -1.03 -5.25
C LEU A 93 -2.29 -1.06 -3.95
N LEU A 94 -2.14 -2.24 -3.37
CA LEU A 94 -1.26 -2.51 -2.24
C LEU A 94 -0.24 -3.59 -2.60
N CYS A 95 1.00 -3.40 -2.16
CA CYS A 95 2.02 -4.44 -2.12
C CYS A 95 2.88 -4.26 -0.87
N THR A 96 2.86 -5.25 0.02
CA THR A 96 3.77 -5.28 1.17
C THR A 96 5.07 -5.95 0.75
N TYR A 97 6.16 -5.20 0.64
CA TYR A 97 7.48 -5.71 0.26
C TYR A 97 8.19 -6.41 1.41
N TYR A 98 7.98 -5.93 2.64
CA TYR A 98 8.56 -6.51 3.84
C TYR A 98 7.54 -6.49 4.98
N GLY A 99 7.62 -7.50 5.86
CA GLY A 99 6.75 -7.64 7.02
C GLY A 99 5.34 -8.16 6.70
N ARG A 100 4.45 -8.13 7.70
CA ARG A 100 3.09 -8.70 7.62
C ARG A 100 2.23 -7.91 6.63
N GLY A 101 1.54 -8.58 5.72
CA GLY A 101 0.67 -7.91 4.77
C GLY A 101 -0.70 -7.50 5.32
N THR A 102 -1.36 -6.62 4.57
CA THR A 102 -2.69 -6.07 4.86
C THR A 102 -3.72 -7.18 5.09
N GLN A 103 -4.55 -7.00 6.11
CA GLN A 103 -5.66 -7.92 6.43
C GLN A 103 -6.93 -7.49 5.71
N TRP A 104 -7.74 -8.43 5.24
CA TRP A 104 -9.01 -8.15 4.55
C TRP A 104 -10.08 -9.19 4.89
N LEU A 105 -11.34 -8.81 4.68
CA LEU A 105 -12.50 -9.67 4.93
C LEU A 105 -13.19 -10.11 3.62
N PRO A 106 -13.68 -11.36 3.54
CA PRO A 106 -14.47 -11.83 2.40
C PRO A 106 -15.72 -10.99 2.13
N THR A 107 -16.22 -11.07 0.90
CA THR A 107 -17.40 -10.33 0.44
C THR A 107 -18.64 -10.51 1.34
N ALA A 108 -18.82 -11.68 1.95
CA ALA A 108 -19.95 -11.93 2.87
C ALA A 108 -19.93 -11.00 4.11
N ALA A 109 -18.76 -10.53 4.54
CA ALA A 109 -18.61 -9.59 5.64
C ALA A 109 -18.81 -8.12 5.22
N ARG A 110 -19.02 -7.82 3.92
CA ARG A 110 -19.32 -6.46 3.44
C ARG A 110 -20.75 -6.00 3.75
N GLN A 111 -21.61 -6.93 4.16
CA GLN A 111 -23.00 -6.68 4.55
C GLN A 111 -23.14 -6.35 6.04
N THR A 112 -22.09 -6.57 6.84
CA THR A 112 -22.07 -6.23 8.25
C THR A 112 -21.75 -4.75 8.40
N ASP A 113 -22.52 -4.05 9.23
CA ASP A 113 -22.20 -2.66 9.61
C ASP A 113 -20.78 -2.63 10.21
N LEU A 114 -19.91 -1.77 9.69
CA LEU A 114 -18.55 -1.57 10.20
C LEU A 114 -18.56 -1.23 11.70
N SER A 115 -19.65 -0.64 12.21
CA SER A 115 -19.88 -0.39 13.63
C SER A 115 -19.97 -1.69 14.45
N GLN A 116 -20.55 -2.75 13.89
CA GLN A 116 -20.66 -4.06 14.53
C GLN A 116 -19.35 -4.84 14.51
N LEU A 117 -18.48 -4.61 13.52
CA LEU A 117 -17.13 -5.18 13.47
C LEU A 117 -16.17 -4.57 14.52
N ALA A 118 -16.53 -3.44 15.13
CA ALA A 118 -15.79 -2.89 16.27
C ALA A 118 -16.03 -3.69 17.56
N HIS A 119 -17.15 -4.43 17.64
CA HIS A 119 -17.57 -5.19 18.81
C HIS A 119 -17.51 -6.71 18.61
N ASN A 120 -17.57 -7.17 17.35
CA ASN A 120 -17.48 -8.59 16.99
C ASN A 120 -16.19 -8.85 16.23
N THR A 121 -15.36 -9.77 16.73
CA THR A 121 -14.19 -10.26 15.99
C THR A 121 -14.69 -11.00 14.75
N PRO A 122 -14.34 -10.59 13.53
CA PRO A 122 -14.74 -11.32 12.33
C PRO A 122 -14.24 -12.75 12.41
N THR A 123 -15.11 -13.71 12.09
CA THR A 123 -14.81 -15.15 12.14
C THR A 123 -13.77 -15.58 11.12
N GLU A 124 -13.55 -14.77 10.09
CA GLU A 124 -12.55 -15.04 9.04
C GLU A 124 -11.82 -13.75 8.66
N VAL A 125 -10.51 -13.73 8.92
CA VAL A 125 -9.60 -12.64 8.55
C VAL A 125 -8.51 -13.22 7.68
N HIS A 126 -8.41 -12.74 6.43
CA HIS A 126 -7.35 -13.14 5.52
C HIS A 126 -6.21 -12.13 5.51
N HIS A 127 -5.03 -12.60 5.12
CA HIS A 127 -3.87 -11.76 4.86
C HIS A 127 -3.57 -11.74 3.36
N ILE A 128 -3.17 -10.57 2.86
CA ILE A 128 -2.44 -10.47 1.59
C ILE A 128 -0.99 -10.89 1.89
N PRO A 129 -0.46 -11.95 1.26
CA PRO A 129 0.93 -12.37 1.49
C PRO A 129 1.93 -11.28 1.08
N THR A 130 3.10 -11.29 1.72
CA THR A 130 4.23 -10.43 1.34
C THR A 130 4.61 -10.67 -0.12
N GLY A 131 4.93 -9.60 -0.82
CA GLY A 131 5.17 -9.60 -2.26
C GLY A 131 3.90 -9.63 -3.11
N HIS A 132 2.76 -10.14 -2.66
CA HIS A 132 1.57 -10.21 -3.51
C HIS A 132 1.01 -8.82 -3.86
N ILE A 133 0.43 -8.72 -5.05
CA ILE A 133 -0.20 -7.49 -5.54
C ILE A 133 -1.71 -7.57 -5.30
N ALA A 134 -2.25 -6.63 -4.54
CA ALA A 134 -3.68 -6.53 -4.28
C ALA A 134 -4.25 -5.26 -4.91
N LEU A 135 -5.30 -5.41 -5.73
CA LEU A 135 -6.14 -4.31 -6.20
C LEU A 135 -7.45 -4.36 -5.41
N LEU A 136 -7.66 -3.35 -4.58
CA LEU A 136 -8.81 -3.23 -3.68
C LEU A 136 -9.78 -2.19 -4.22
N GLN A 137 -11.02 -2.60 -4.48
CA GLN A 137 -12.10 -1.68 -4.83
C GLN A 137 -12.52 -0.91 -3.58
N GLY A 138 -12.45 0.41 -3.62
CA GLY A 138 -12.95 1.25 -2.53
C GLY A 138 -14.46 1.50 -2.65
N ASN A 139 -14.98 2.35 -1.75
CA ASN A 139 -16.42 2.65 -1.73
C ASN A 139 -16.87 3.57 -2.87
N ARG A 140 -15.95 4.23 -3.58
CA ARG A 140 -16.24 5.05 -4.77
C ARG A 140 -16.21 4.24 -6.07
N TRP A 141 -15.93 2.93 -6.00
CA TRP A 141 -15.95 2.08 -7.20
C TRP A 141 -17.38 1.95 -7.74
N PRO A 142 -17.64 2.23 -9.04
CA PRO A 142 -19.02 2.29 -9.56
C PRO A 142 -19.87 1.03 -9.35
N ARG A 143 -19.22 -0.14 -9.25
CA ARG A 143 -19.91 -1.45 -9.14
C ARG A 143 -20.01 -1.98 -7.72
N THR A 144 -19.53 -1.26 -6.69
CA THR A 144 -19.59 -1.74 -5.30
C THR A 144 -20.83 -1.26 -4.54
N ASN A 145 -21.64 -0.34 -5.07
CA ASN A 145 -22.77 0.26 -4.34
C ASN A 145 -22.36 0.76 -2.93
N GLY A 146 -21.17 1.34 -2.80
CA GLY A 146 -20.61 1.78 -1.51
C GLY A 146 -19.95 0.68 -0.67
N GLN A 147 -20.02 -0.59 -1.08
CA GLN A 147 -19.46 -1.74 -0.37
C GLN A 147 -18.10 -2.16 -0.94
N GLY A 148 -17.08 -1.34 -0.73
CA GLY A 148 -15.70 -1.68 -1.11
C GLY A 148 -15.13 -2.82 -0.26
N VAL A 149 -13.87 -3.18 -0.53
CA VAL A 149 -13.17 -4.22 0.21
C VAL A 149 -12.85 -3.72 1.61
N VAL A 150 -13.40 -4.41 2.62
CA VAL A 150 -13.11 -4.15 4.02
C VAL A 150 -11.72 -4.70 4.35
N HIS A 151 -10.83 -3.83 4.83
CA HIS A 151 -9.45 -4.18 5.11
C HIS A 151 -8.86 -3.31 6.24
N ARG A 152 -7.66 -3.68 6.70
CA ARG A 152 -6.89 -2.93 7.71
C ARG A 152 -5.40 -3.26 7.64
N SER A 153 -4.59 -2.38 8.22
CA SER A 153 -3.24 -2.78 8.62
C SER A 153 -3.32 -3.87 9.71
N PRO A 154 -2.49 -4.92 9.65
CA PRO A 154 -2.41 -5.88 10.76
C PRO A 154 -2.06 -5.12 12.05
N PRO A 155 -2.62 -5.51 13.21
CA PRO A 155 -2.19 -4.97 14.49
C PRO A 155 -0.79 -5.51 14.80
N LEU A 156 0.19 -4.64 15.05
CA LEU A 156 1.60 -4.99 15.24
C LEU A 156 2.12 -4.60 16.62
N SER A 157 1.46 -3.68 17.34
CA SER A 157 1.91 -3.16 18.63
C SER A 157 2.19 -4.21 19.71
N HIS A 158 1.61 -5.41 19.61
CA HIS A 158 1.84 -6.52 20.53
C HIS A 158 3.10 -7.34 20.21
N LEU A 159 3.69 -7.19 19.03
CA LEU A 159 4.86 -7.94 18.58
C LEU A 159 6.17 -7.28 19.05
N PRO A 160 7.32 -7.97 19.05
CA PRO A 160 8.63 -7.34 19.20
C PRO A 160 8.92 -6.34 18.06
N MET A 161 9.72 -5.30 18.34
CA MET A 161 10.10 -4.26 17.37
C MET A 161 10.50 -4.78 15.96
N PRO A 162 11.37 -5.80 15.80
CA PRO A 162 11.77 -6.27 14.47
C PRO A 162 10.61 -6.86 13.64
N GLU A 163 9.56 -7.34 14.30
CA GLU A 163 8.37 -7.92 13.66
C GLU A 163 7.28 -6.87 13.37
N ARG A 164 7.45 -5.63 13.87
CA ARG A 164 6.50 -4.52 13.63
C ARG A 164 6.75 -3.81 12.32
N LEU A 165 7.95 -3.91 11.75
CA LEU A 165 8.30 -3.17 10.56
C LEU A 165 7.59 -3.75 9.33
N ARG A 166 7.02 -2.85 8.53
CA ARG A 166 6.47 -3.14 7.21
C ARG A 166 6.98 -2.14 6.21
N LEU A 167 7.36 -2.60 5.02
CA LEU A 167 7.58 -1.74 3.87
C LEU A 167 6.41 -1.90 2.91
N LEU A 168 5.54 -0.90 2.84
CA LEU A 168 4.28 -0.97 2.09
C LEU A 168 4.28 0.05 0.94
N LEU A 169 4.01 -0.45 -0.26
CA LEU A 169 3.61 0.36 -1.40
C LEU A 169 2.10 0.50 -1.44
N THR A 170 1.63 1.73 -1.58
CA THR A 170 0.25 2.10 -1.88
C THR A 170 0.22 2.97 -3.14
N VAL A 171 -0.62 2.60 -4.11
CA VAL A 171 -0.87 3.41 -5.31
C VAL A 171 -2.35 3.70 -5.42
N ASP A 172 -2.69 4.97 -5.56
CA ASP A 172 -4.06 5.48 -5.61
C ASP A 172 -4.25 6.48 -6.75
N GLU A 173 -5.49 6.95 -6.92
CA GLU A 173 -5.79 8.13 -7.73
C GLU A 173 -5.05 9.39 -7.19
N PRO A 174 -4.63 10.34 -8.07
CA PRO A 174 -3.85 11.52 -7.67
C PRO A 174 -4.49 12.39 -6.58
N THR A 175 -5.81 12.38 -6.49
CA THR A 175 -6.61 13.19 -5.57
C THR A 175 -6.92 12.49 -4.24
N ALA A 176 -6.45 11.25 -4.04
CA ALA A 176 -6.64 10.55 -2.78
C ALA A 176 -6.05 11.33 -1.59
N CYS A 177 -6.81 11.38 -0.49
CA CYS A 177 -6.53 12.21 0.69
C CYS A 177 -5.14 11.94 1.33
N GLY A 178 -4.58 12.94 2.03
CA GLY A 178 -3.32 12.80 2.76
C GLY A 178 -2.08 13.34 2.03
N MET A 179 -2.28 14.26 1.10
CA MET A 179 -1.28 15.20 0.58
C MET A 179 -1.91 16.58 0.74
N ALA A 180 -1.38 17.43 1.63
CA ALA A 180 -1.56 18.87 1.42
C ALA A 180 -0.81 19.17 0.11
N ASP A 181 -1.42 19.91 -0.82
CA ASP A 181 -0.84 20.18 -2.15
C ASP A 181 0.43 21.04 -2.13
N GLU A 182 1.06 21.21 -0.97
CA GLU A 182 2.17 22.12 -0.73
C GLU A 182 3.53 21.52 -1.15
N HIS A 183 3.72 20.19 -1.17
CA HIS A 183 5.01 19.55 -1.51
C HIS A 183 4.89 18.25 -2.32
N ASN A 184 5.50 18.21 -3.52
CA ASN A 184 5.63 17.03 -4.39
C ASN A 184 7.09 16.93 -4.91
N PRO A 185 7.90 15.94 -4.47
CA PRO A 185 7.55 14.86 -3.55
C PRO A 185 7.56 15.31 -2.09
N THR A 186 6.88 14.55 -1.23
CA THR A 186 7.00 14.62 0.23
C THR A 186 7.89 13.47 0.70
N ILE A 187 9.01 13.80 1.34
CA ILE A 187 9.99 12.84 1.85
C ILE A 187 10.05 12.94 3.38
N ARG A 188 9.94 11.81 4.08
CA ARG A 188 10.28 11.71 5.52
C ARG A 188 11.57 10.90 5.61
N PRO A 189 12.69 11.46 6.09
CA PRO A 189 13.92 10.71 6.30
C PRO A 189 13.69 9.57 7.29
#